data_AF-A4BCP9-F1
#
_entry.id   AF-A4BCP9-F1
#
_cell.length_a   1.000
_cell.length_b   1.000
_cell.length_c   1.000
_cell.angle_alpha   90.00
_cell.angle_beta   90.00
_cell.angle_gamma   90.00
#
_symmetry.space_group_name_H-M   'P 1'
#
loop_
_entity.id
_entity.type
_entity.pdbx_description
1 polymer ?
#
loop_
_entity_poly.entity_id
_entity_poly.type
_entity_poly.pdbx_seq_one_letter_code
_entity_poly.pdbx_strand_id
1 'polypeptide(L)'
;MMRRTLLLCLALVSMASADVWVDISEGERLYREAGGYGCAVCHGQVGDGGGQAGGYIRGAGLDQLNESLLTNAPMQPLSTVLSEQDRLNISAYLADLAERPLITARFENGQWVGQAEPVSAGQTVDLVLYNATFEPLAVDFPVLKQPLTLPALGTDVWTGVIQDPTLDLPGLTLERL
;
A
#
# COMPACT_ATOMS: atom_id res chain seq x y z
N MET A 1 -38.08 15.48 65.70
CA MET A 1 -36.85 15.04 65.00
C MET A 1 -37.23 14.56 63.61
N MET A 2 -37.09 15.41 62.58
CA MET A 2 -37.40 15.09 61.18
C MET A 2 -36.11 14.75 60.44
N ARG A 3 -35.95 13.49 60.02
CA ARG A 3 -34.86 13.04 59.15
C ARG A 3 -35.21 13.42 57.70
N ARG A 4 -34.52 14.44 57.17
CA ARG A 4 -34.51 14.77 55.74
C ARG A 4 -33.45 13.92 55.07
N THR A 5 -33.88 12.89 54.35
CA THR A 5 -33.00 12.09 53.48
C THR A 5 -32.80 12.85 52.18
N LEU A 6 -31.58 13.32 51.95
CA LEU A 6 -31.15 13.96 50.70
C LEU A 6 -30.84 12.83 49.69
N LEU A 7 -31.61 12.72 48.61
CA LEU A 7 -31.27 11.84 47.48
C LEU A 7 -30.29 12.59 46.57
N LEU A 8 -29.04 12.13 46.53
CA LEU A 8 -28.00 12.61 45.64
C LEU A 8 -28.11 11.83 44.32
N CYS A 9 -28.66 12.44 43.27
CA CYS A 9 -28.67 11.87 41.93
C CYS A 9 -27.26 11.99 41.32
N LEU A 10 -26.50 10.90 41.32
CA LEU A 10 -25.23 10.78 40.61
C LEU A 10 -25.53 10.51 39.12
N ALA A 11 -25.36 11.51 38.27
CA ALA A 11 -25.46 11.34 36.82
C ALA A 11 -24.17 10.69 36.29
N LEU A 12 -24.25 9.40 35.93
CA LEU A 12 -23.20 8.70 35.20
C LEU A 12 -23.24 9.14 33.73
N VAL A 13 -22.33 10.05 33.35
CA VAL A 13 -22.06 10.35 31.94
C VAL A 13 -21.24 9.17 31.40
N SER A 14 -21.88 8.30 30.63
CA SER A 14 -21.22 7.21 29.92
C SER A 14 -20.43 7.83 28.78
N MET A 15 -19.11 7.98 28.95
CA MET A 15 -18.23 8.30 27.84
C MET A 15 -18.13 7.05 26.96
N ALA A 16 -18.84 7.05 25.84
CA ALA A 16 -18.64 6.05 24.81
C ALA A 16 -17.23 6.24 24.27
N SER A 17 -16.30 5.38 24.68
CA SER A 17 -15.04 5.20 23.97
C SER A 17 -15.40 4.73 22.57
N ALA A 18 -15.11 5.53 21.55
CA ALA A 18 -15.10 5.01 20.19
C ALA A 18 -13.98 3.96 20.16
N ASP A 19 -14.36 2.69 20.04
CA ASP A 19 -13.40 1.62 19.87
C ASP A 19 -12.64 1.87 18.57
N VAL A 20 -11.32 2.04 18.68
CA VAL A 20 -10.43 2.10 17.52
C VAL A 20 -10.52 0.76 16.81
N TRP A 21 -11.10 0.75 15.62
CA TRP A 21 -11.24 -0.45 14.80
C TRP A 21 -10.48 -0.25 13.50
N VAL A 22 -9.42 -1.02 13.32
CA VAL A 22 -8.59 -0.97 12.13
C VAL A 22 -9.32 -1.67 10.98
N ASP A 23 -9.48 -0.96 9.87
CA ASP A 23 -10.07 -1.48 8.63
C ASP A 23 -9.05 -1.35 7.50
N ILE A 24 -8.50 -2.50 7.08
CA ILE A 24 -7.49 -2.58 6.00
C ILE A 24 -8.10 -2.18 4.65
N SER A 25 -9.36 -2.53 4.38
CA SER A 25 -10.02 -2.19 3.12
C SER A 25 -10.26 -0.68 3.03
N GLU A 26 -10.63 -0.05 4.13
CA GLU A 26 -10.70 1.41 4.21
C GLU A 26 -9.31 2.05 4.08
N GLY A 27 -8.29 1.44 4.67
CA GLY A 27 -6.89 1.84 4.51
C GLY A 27 -6.43 1.82 3.04
N GLU A 28 -6.80 0.78 2.29
CA GLU A 28 -6.53 0.69 0.85
C GLU A 28 -7.26 1.81 0.09
N ARG A 29 -8.55 2.02 0.37
CA ARG A 29 -9.32 3.08 -0.28
C ARG A 29 -8.69 4.45 -0.03
N LEU A 30 -8.37 4.76 1.22
CA LEU A 30 -7.68 6.00 1.60
C LEU A 30 -6.30 6.11 0.93
N TYR A 31 -5.54 5.03 0.85
CA TYR A 31 -4.26 5.01 0.13
C TYR A 31 -4.40 5.42 -1.34
N ARG A 32 -5.51 5.06 -1.99
CA ARG A 32 -5.78 5.40 -3.40
C ARG A 32 -6.39 6.79 -3.59
N GLU A 33 -7.06 7.34 -2.59
CA GLU A 33 -7.97 8.49 -2.78
C GLU A 33 -7.74 9.68 -1.85
N ALA A 34 -6.99 9.53 -0.76
CA ALA A 34 -6.79 10.59 0.24
C ALA A 34 -6.36 11.92 -0.41
N GLY A 35 -7.00 13.02 0.00
CA GLY A 35 -6.71 14.35 -0.55
C GLY A 35 -7.09 14.54 -2.02
N GLY A 36 -7.83 13.59 -2.63
CA GLY A 36 -8.27 13.64 -4.03
C GLY A 36 -7.30 13.04 -5.04
N TYR A 37 -6.14 12.56 -4.60
CA TYR A 37 -5.12 11.93 -5.46
C TYR A 37 -4.51 10.66 -4.88
N GLY A 38 -4.57 10.47 -3.55
CA GLY A 38 -4.05 9.28 -2.88
C GLY A 38 -2.55 9.26 -2.67
N CYS A 39 -2.11 8.41 -1.75
CA CYS A 39 -0.70 8.12 -1.50
C CYS A 39 -0.04 7.45 -2.70
N ALA A 40 -0.80 6.65 -3.47
CA ALA A 40 -0.29 5.84 -4.58
C ALA A 40 0.42 6.65 -5.68
N VAL A 41 0.01 7.91 -5.90
CA VAL A 41 0.61 8.79 -6.90
C VAL A 41 2.09 9.04 -6.63
N CYS A 42 2.47 9.17 -5.35
CA CYS A 42 3.86 9.43 -4.96
C CYS A 42 4.61 8.16 -4.54
N HIS A 43 3.90 7.14 -4.08
CA HIS A 43 4.50 5.96 -3.44
C HIS A 43 4.31 4.66 -4.23
N GLY A 44 3.77 4.71 -5.45
CA GLY A 44 3.47 3.53 -6.26
C GLY A 44 2.11 2.90 -5.89
N GLN A 45 1.58 2.00 -6.72
CA GLN A 45 0.22 1.46 -6.48
C GLN A 45 0.15 0.53 -5.25
N VAL A 46 1.30 0.00 -4.83
CA VAL A 46 1.43 -0.95 -3.72
C VAL A 46 2.53 -0.54 -2.74
N GLY A 47 2.84 0.76 -2.65
CA GLY A 47 3.85 1.29 -1.73
C GLY A 47 5.29 0.94 -2.11
N ASP A 48 5.52 0.45 -3.33
CA ASP A 48 6.81 0.04 -3.88
C ASP A 48 7.75 1.22 -4.22
N GLY A 49 7.22 2.45 -4.18
CA GLY A 49 7.91 3.66 -4.57
C GLY A 49 7.92 3.87 -6.08
N GLY A 50 7.95 2.83 -6.91
CA GLY A 50 7.72 2.91 -8.37
C GLY A 50 8.61 3.90 -9.15
N GLY A 51 9.77 4.28 -8.59
CA GLY A 51 10.60 5.37 -9.12
C GLY A 51 9.99 6.78 -9.00
N GLN A 52 8.93 6.92 -8.20
CA GLN A 52 8.22 8.15 -7.90
C GLN A 52 8.86 8.90 -6.71
N ALA A 53 8.41 10.15 -6.52
CA ALA A 53 9.00 11.07 -5.54
C ALA A 53 8.91 10.62 -4.07
N GLY A 54 7.93 9.77 -3.74
CA GLY A 54 7.65 9.37 -2.35
C GLY A 54 8.44 8.15 -1.86
N GLY A 55 8.96 7.32 -2.76
CA GLY A 55 9.74 6.14 -2.41
C GLY A 55 8.93 5.02 -1.71
N TYR A 56 9.66 3.97 -1.30
CA TYR A 56 9.12 2.74 -0.71
C TYR A 56 8.57 2.97 0.71
N ILE A 57 7.34 2.55 0.98
CA ILE A 57 6.65 2.75 2.27
C ILE A 57 5.86 1.53 2.77
N ARG A 58 6.03 0.34 2.16
CA ARG A 58 5.41 -0.88 2.71
C ARG A 58 5.95 -1.10 4.12
N GLY A 59 5.04 -1.34 5.06
CA GLY A 59 5.34 -1.53 6.48
C GLY A 59 5.53 -0.24 7.29
N ALA A 60 5.36 0.95 6.68
CA ALA A 60 5.47 2.20 7.43
C ALA A 60 4.37 2.28 8.51
N GLY A 61 4.82 2.46 9.75
CA GLY A 61 3.96 2.55 10.92
C GLY A 61 3.28 3.91 11.08
N LEU A 62 2.32 3.98 12.02
CA LEU A 62 1.56 5.19 12.34
C LEU A 62 2.49 6.37 12.69
N ASP A 63 3.55 6.12 13.45
CA ASP A 63 4.51 7.17 13.85
C ASP A 63 5.22 7.76 12.64
N GLN A 64 5.70 6.91 11.72
CA GLN A 64 6.36 7.35 10.49
C GLN A 64 5.39 8.12 9.58
N LEU A 65 4.14 7.68 9.48
CA LEU A 65 3.10 8.40 8.75
C LEU A 65 2.85 9.78 9.37
N ASN A 66 2.67 9.85 10.69
CA ASN A 66 2.44 11.10 11.40
C ASN A 66 3.63 12.06 11.26
N GLU A 67 4.86 11.57 11.40
CA GLU A 67 6.06 12.37 11.19
C GLU A 67 6.13 12.90 9.75
N SER A 68 5.84 12.06 8.75
CA SER A 68 5.88 12.46 7.35
C SER A 68 4.82 13.50 7.03
N LEU A 69 3.60 13.35 7.56
CA LEU A 69 2.53 14.35 7.44
C LEU A 69 2.90 15.70 8.07
N LEU A 70 3.83 15.75 9.03
CA LEU A 70 4.26 16.99 9.68
C LEU A 70 5.50 17.60 9.04
N THR A 71 6.42 16.77 8.56
CA THR A 71 7.77 17.20 8.16
C THR A 71 7.99 17.21 6.65
N ASN A 72 7.23 16.41 5.89
CA ASN A 72 7.34 16.32 4.44
C ASN A 72 6.36 17.30 3.78
N ALA A 73 6.87 18.38 3.17
CA ALA A 73 6.05 19.45 2.62
C ALA A 73 4.97 18.99 1.62
N PRO A 74 5.25 18.07 0.67
CA PRO A 74 4.21 17.45 -0.16
C PRO A 74 3.09 16.72 0.60
N MET A 75 3.37 16.17 1.79
CA MET A 75 2.39 15.41 2.58
C MET A 75 1.62 16.27 3.58
N GLN A 76 2.15 17.44 3.96
CA GLN A 76 1.51 18.34 4.94
C GLN A 76 0.04 18.67 4.66
N PRO A 77 -0.41 18.91 3.41
CA PRO A 77 -1.82 19.17 3.14
C PRO A 77 -2.75 18.02 3.56
N LEU A 78 -2.26 16.77 3.58
CA LEU A 78 -3.05 15.61 3.99
C LEU A 78 -3.30 15.56 5.50
N SER A 79 -2.46 16.25 6.31
CA SER A 79 -2.57 16.24 7.78
C SER A 79 -3.89 16.85 8.29
N THR A 80 -4.51 17.74 7.51
CA THR A 80 -5.79 18.38 7.85
C THR A 80 -7.00 17.62 7.32
N VAL A 81 -6.78 16.65 6.41
CA VAL A 81 -7.81 15.84 5.78
C VAL A 81 -7.93 14.47 6.45
N LEU A 82 -6.82 13.88 6.87
CA LEU A 82 -6.79 12.57 7.50
C LEU A 82 -7.03 12.68 9.01
N SER A 83 -8.12 12.07 9.46
CA SER A 83 -8.39 11.84 10.89
C SER A 83 -7.39 10.86 11.49
N GLU A 84 -7.40 10.72 12.82
CA GLU A 84 -6.57 9.73 13.51
C GLU A 84 -6.91 8.29 13.06
N GLN A 85 -8.21 7.99 12.91
CA GLN A 85 -8.67 6.68 12.44
C GLN A 85 -8.23 6.39 11.00
N ASP A 86 -8.25 7.40 10.12
CA ASP A 86 -7.77 7.24 8.74
C ASP A 86 -6.29 6.85 8.70
N ARG A 87 -5.47 7.49 9.54
CA ARG A 87 -4.03 7.21 9.63
C ARG A 87 -3.75 5.81 10.16
N LEU A 88 -4.56 5.35 11.12
CA LEU A 88 -4.51 3.99 11.62
C LEU A 88 -4.86 2.97 10.53
N ASN A 89 -5.93 3.22 9.77
CA ASN A 89 -6.34 2.37 8.65
C ASN A 89 -5.26 2.33 7.55
N ILE A 90 -4.69 3.47 7.17
CA ILE A 90 -3.59 3.54 6.19
C ILE A 90 -2.38 2.77 6.70
N SER A 91 -1.95 2.98 7.94
CA SER A 91 -0.79 2.28 8.50
C SER A 91 -1.00 0.76 8.53
N ALA A 92 -2.21 0.30 8.83
CA ALA A 92 -2.55 -1.12 8.79
C ALA A 92 -2.53 -1.68 7.37
N TYR A 93 -3.01 -0.93 6.38
CA TYR A 93 -2.89 -1.32 4.98
C TYR A 93 -1.42 -1.38 4.52
N LEU A 94 -0.57 -0.44 4.95
CA LEU A 94 0.86 -0.49 4.68
C LEU A 94 1.53 -1.70 5.34
N ALA A 95 1.10 -2.10 6.54
CA ALA A 95 1.56 -3.33 7.18
C ALA A 95 1.11 -4.58 6.41
N ASP A 96 -0.15 -4.64 5.95
CA ASP A 96 -0.65 -5.72 5.10
C ASP A 96 0.12 -5.85 3.78
N LEU A 97 0.52 -4.72 3.17
CA LEU A 97 1.42 -4.72 2.02
C LEU A 97 2.77 -5.36 2.37
N ALA A 98 3.37 -5.08 3.52
CA ALA A 98 4.67 -5.65 3.89
C ALA A 98 4.67 -7.18 4.05
N GLU A 99 3.51 -7.81 4.31
CA GLU A 99 3.38 -9.27 4.42
C GLU A 99 3.35 -9.99 3.06
N ARG A 100 3.16 -9.24 1.97
CA ARG A 100 3.15 -9.75 0.61
C ARG A 100 4.51 -9.52 -0.03
N PRO A 101 5.20 -10.56 -0.53
CA PRO A 101 6.44 -10.36 -1.27
C PRO A 101 6.24 -9.44 -2.46
N LEU A 102 7.19 -8.55 -2.67
CA LEU A 102 7.23 -7.64 -3.79
C LEU A 102 8.19 -8.15 -4.88
N ILE A 103 7.69 -8.15 -6.12
CA ILE A 103 8.49 -8.35 -7.33
C ILE A 103 8.36 -7.10 -8.17
N THR A 104 9.48 -6.48 -8.53
CA THR A 104 9.50 -5.33 -9.43
C THR A 104 10.30 -5.68 -10.68
N ALA A 105 9.80 -5.29 -11.85
CA ALA A 105 10.49 -5.49 -13.10
C ALA A 105 10.29 -4.30 -14.03
N ARG A 106 11.38 -3.88 -14.67
CA ARG A 106 11.41 -2.85 -15.71
C ARG A 106 11.86 -3.48 -17.03
N PHE A 107 11.10 -3.22 -18.09
CA PHE A 107 11.51 -3.52 -19.45
C PHE A 107 12.20 -2.31 -20.07
N GLU A 108 13.48 -2.44 -20.41
CA GLU A 108 14.26 -1.41 -21.07
C GLU A 108 15.28 -2.04 -22.03
N ASN A 109 15.57 -1.38 -23.16
CA ASN A 109 16.55 -1.84 -24.14
C ASN A 109 16.36 -3.30 -24.63
N GLY A 110 15.10 -3.76 -24.69
CA GLY A 110 14.78 -5.12 -25.14
C GLY A 110 14.96 -6.21 -24.07
N GLN A 111 15.19 -5.84 -22.81
CA GLN A 111 15.45 -6.77 -21.72
C GLN A 111 14.62 -6.42 -20.48
N TRP A 112 14.31 -7.43 -19.68
CA TRP A 112 13.71 -7.27 -18.37
C TRP A 112 14.80 -7.24 -17.29
N VAL A 113 14.75 -6.23 -16.43
CA VAL A 113 15.63 -6.10 -15.26
C VAL A 113 14.76 -5.89 -14.04
N GLY A 114 15.04 -6.57 -12.94
CA GLY A 114 14.20 -6.46 -11.77
C GLY A 114 14.75 -7.10 -10.51
N GLN A 115 13.93 -7.02 -9.47
CA GLN A 115 14.22 -7.51 -8.14
C GLN A 115 13.02 -8.28 -7.62
N ALA A 116 13.29 -9.34 -6.86
CA ALA A 116 12.27 -10.15 -6.24
C ALA A 116 12.66 -10.47 -4.82
N GLU A 117 11.73 -10.23 -3.91
CA GLU A 117 11.80 -10.81 -2.57
C GLU A 117 11.60 -12.34 -2.64
N PRO A 118 12.04 -13.09 -1.62
CA PRO A 118 11.80 -14.52 -1.56
C PRO A 118 10.31 -14.87 -1.61
N VAL A 119 9.93 -15.76 -2.53
CA VAL A 119 8.55 -16.23 -2.69
C VAL A 119 8.42 -17.72 -2.41
N SER A 120 7.27 -18.12 -1.84
CA SER A 120 6.88 -19.52 -1.69
C SER A 120 5.64 -19.85 -2.52
N ALA A 121 5.50 -21.12 -2.91
CA ALA A 121 4.28 -21.61 -3.55
C ALA A 121 3.07 -21.38 -2.62
N GLY A 122 1.97 -20.90 -3.18
CA GLY A 122 0.74 -20.57 -2.45
C GLY A 122 0.73 -19.19 -1.78
N GLN A 123 1.82 -18.41 -1.88
CA GLN A 123 1.90 -17.07 -1.31
C GLN A 123 1.29 -16.02 -2.25
N THR A 124 0.54 -15.07 -1.69
CA THR A 124 0.10 -13.87 -2.41
C THR A 124 1.27 -12.90 -2.54
N VAL A 125 1.52 -12.41 -3.75
CA VAL A 125 2.58 -11.44 -4.05
C VAL A 125 2.01 -10.23 -4.77
N ASP A 126 2.75 -9.13 -4.73
CA ASP A 126 2.55 -8.00 -5.63
C ASP A 126 3.64 -7.99 -6.70
N LEU A 127 3.24 -7.90 -7.97
CA LEU A 127 4.12 -7.78 -9.14
C LEU A 127 3.91 -6.40 -9.78
N VAL A 128 4.97 -5.60 -9.80
CA VAL A 128 4.99 -4.27 -10.43
C VAL A 128 5.81 -4.34 -11.70
N LEU A 129 5.19 -4.02 -12.83
CA LEU A 129 5.80 -4.08 -14.16
C LEU A 129 5.85 -2.69 -14.76
N TYR A 130 7.02 -2.25 -15.19
CA TYR A 130 7.20 -0.96 -15.86
C TYR A 130 7.75 -1.13 -17.27
N ASN A 131 7.06 -0.56 -18.25
CA ASN A 131 7.53 -0.47 -19.62
C ASN A 131 8.27 0.86 -19.83
N ALA A 132 9.61 0.83 -19.89
CA ALA A 132 10.42 2.03 -20.11
C ALA A 132 10.53 2.45 -21.58
N THR A 133 9.80 1.78 -22.48
CA THR A 133 9.82 2.09 -23.92
C THR A 133 8.71 3.05 -24.31
N PHE A 134 8.83 3.63 -25.50
CA PHE A 134 7.83 4.55 -26.07
C PHE A 134 6.71 3.84 -26.83
N GLU A 135 6.71 2.50 -26.84
CA GLU A 135 5.69 1.68 -27.51
C GLU A 135 4.98 0.79 -26.49
N PRO A 136 3.69 0.48 -26.67
CA PRO A 136 3.02 -0.52 -25.84
C PRO A 136 3.72 -1.88 -25.95
N LEU A 137 3.85 -2.56 -24.81
CA LEU A 137 4.49 -3.85 -24.73
C LEU A 137 3.45 -4.93 -24.42
N ALA A 138 3.23 -5.84 -25.37
CA ALA A 138 2.50 -7.06 -25.10
C ALA A 138 3.41 -8.04 -24.35
N VAL A 139 2.97 -8.46 -23.18
CA VAL A 139 3.71 -9.39 -22.33
C VAL A 139 2.86 -10.62 -22.06
N ASP A 140 3.47 -11.79 -22.27
CA ASP A 140 2.90 -13.05 -21.84
C ASP A 140 3.70 -13.55 -20.64
N PHE A 141 3.09 -13.44 -19.47
CA PHE A 141 3.64 -13.97 -18.24
C PHE A 141 2.83 -15.20 -17.85
N PRO A 142 3.42 -16.41 -17.87
CA PRO A 142 2.70 -17.63 -17.49
C PRO A 142 2.02 -17.54 -16.13
N VAL A 143 2.62 -16.78 -15.20
CA VAL A 143 2.09 -16.54 -13.85
C VAL A 143 0.78 -15.75 -13.84
N LEU A 144 0.57 -14.83 -14.80
CA LEU A 144 -0.63 -13.99 -14.85
C LEU A 144 -1.84 -14.72 -15.45
N LYS A 145 -1.62 -15.84 -16.16
CA LYS A 145 -2.65 -16.63 -16.86
C LYS A 145 -3.50 -15.85 -17.87
N GLN A 146 -3.14 -14.60 -18.15
CA GLN A 146 -3.78 -13.75 -19.14
C GLN A 146 -2.72 -12.86 -19.80
N PRO A 147 -2.87 -12.54 -21.10
CA PRO A 147 -1.98 -11.62 -21.78
C PRO A 147 -2.13 -10.22 -21.16
N LEU A 148 -1.00 -9.55 -20.96
CA LEU A 148 -0.95 -8.19 -20.44
C LEU A 148 -0.44 -7.24 -21.53
N THR A 149 -1.01 -6.05 -21.61
CA THR A 149 -0.47 -4.97 -22.45
C THR A 149 -0.07 -3.81 -21.56
N LEU A 150 1.22 -3.56 -21.44
CA LEU A 150 1.77 -2.42 -20.71
C LEU A 150 1.78 -1.19 -21.63
N PRO A 151 1.18 -0.06 -21.23
CA PRO A 151 1.29 1.18 -21.98
C PRO A 151 2.74 1.62 -22.15
N ALA A 152 3.01 2.43 -23.19
CA ALA A 152 4.29 3.13 -23.32
C ALA A 152 4.56 3.99 -22.09
N LEU A 153 5.77 3.93 -21.53
CA LEU A 153 6.16 4.60 -20.28
C LEU A 153 5.18 4.33 -19.11
N GLY A 154 4.52 3.17 -19.14
CA GLY A 154 3.44 2.81 -18.23
C GLY A 154 3.87 1.78 -17.18
N THR A 155 3.19 1.81 -16.04
CA THR A 155 3.26 0.79 -15.01
C THR A 155 1.96 0.01 -14.97
N ASP A 156 2.04 -1.29 -14.72
CA ASP A 156 0.89 -2.07 -14.26
C ASP A 156 1.25 -2.87 -13.00
N VAL A 157 0.24 -3.17 -12.21
CA VAL A 157 0.40 -3.92 -10.96
C VAL A 157 -0.58 -5.07 -10.91
N TRP A 158 -0.05 -6.24 -10.57
CA TRP A 158 -0.82 -7.44 -10.36
C TRP A 158 -0.61 -7.95 -8.93
N THR A 159 -1.71 -8.32 -8.27
CA THR A 159 -1.68 -9.03 -6.99
C THR A 159 -2.29 -10.40 -7.17
N GLY A 160 -1.60 -11.45 -6.72
CA GLY A 160 -2.15 -12.79 -6.78
C GLY A 160 -1.25 -13.87 -6.23
N VAL A 161 -1.76 -15.10 -6.28
CA VAL A 161 -1.11 -16.26 -5.67
C VAL A 161 -0.13 -16.90 -6.64
N ILE A 162 1.14 -16.99 -6.24
CA ILE A 162 2.17 -17.72 -6.97
C ILE A 162 1.97 -19.22 -6.79
N GLN A 163 1.78 -19.95 -7.88
CA GLN A 163 1.68 -21.42 -7.85
C GLN A 163 3.04 -22.10 -7.98
N ASP A 164 3.96 -21.47 -8.72
CA ASP A 164 5.32 -21.95 -8.92
C ASP A 164 6.30 -20.85 -8.44
N PRO A 165 7.08 -21.10 -7.38
CA PRO A 165 8.02 -20.11 -6.83
C PRO A 165 9.21 -19.88 -7.77
N THR A 166 9.40 -20.73 -8.79
CA THR A 166 10.24 -20.39 -9.93
C THR A 166 9.47 -19.45 -10.83
N LEU A 167 9.51 -18.16 -10.49
CA LEU A 167 9.04 -17.08 -11.36
C LEU A 167 9.94 -17.03 -12.60
N ASP A 168 9.63 -17.86 -13.58
CA ASP A 168 10.19 -17.75 -14.93
C ASP A 168 9.48 -16.58 -15.64
N LEU A 169 9.88 -15.37 -15.26
CA LEU A 169 9.52 -14.16 -15.98
C LEU A 169 10.50 -14.05 -17.16
N PRO A 170 10.06 -14.22 -18.42
CA PRO A 170 10.97 -14.38 -19.55
C PRO A 170 11.97 -13.22 -19.64
N GLY A 171 13.26 -13.54 -19.55
CA GLY A 171 14.34 -12.56 -19.68
C GLY A 171 14.57 -11.68 -18.45
N LEU A 172 13.90 -11.93 -17.32
CA LEU A 172 14.11 -11.18 -16.08
C LEU A 172 15.36 -11.68 -15.37
N THR A 173 16.38 -10.84 -15.30
CA THR A 173 17.51 -11.08 -14.39
C THR A 173 17.10 -10.57 -13.02
N LEU A 174 16.78 -11.48 -12.11
CA LEU A 174 16.41 -11.16 -10.73
C LEU A 174 17.64 -11.11 -9.83
N GLU A 175 17.88 -9.95 -9.24
CA GLU A 175 18.72 -9.86 -8.05
C GLU A 175 17.85 -10.14 -6.82
N ARG A 176 18.31 -11.02 -5.93
CA ARG A 176 17.69 -11.18 -4.61
C ARG A 176 18.09 -9.99 -3.75
N LEU A 177 17.09 -9.29 -3.21
CA LEU A 177 17.25 -8.30 -2.16
C LEU A 177 17.66 -8.95 -0.83
#